data_AF-A0A212C6Q7-F1
#
_entry.id   AF-A0A212C6Q7-F1
#
_cell.length_a   1.000
_cell.length_b   1.000
_cell.length_c   1.000
_cell.angle_alpha   90.00
_cell.angle_beta   90.00
_cell.angle_gamma   90.00
#
_symmetry.space_group_name_H-M   'P 1'
#
loop_
_entity.id
_entity.type
_entity.pdbx_description
1 polymer ?
#
loop_
_entity_poly.entity_id
_entity_poly.type
_entity_poly.pdbx_seq_one_letter_code
_entity_poly.pdbx_strand_id
1 'polypeptide(L)'
;MLRNACERLSPGGYFIGTTPNSFELIMAKKYNMKLVYKKTFLEFYEEKIKNNENKMLLKRMQALEPYPANENSRLASEKVGDYEHAVKYMKNGQVKLPLGTLSKSEWEATSIYLVFAFEKQQ
;
A
#
# COMPACT_ATOMS: atom_id res chain seq x y z
N MET A 1 3.44 23.59 0.04
CA MET A 1 2.63 22.51 0.64
C MET A 1 3.12 22.14 2.04
N LEU A 2 4.37 21.65 2.21
CA LEU A 2 4.90 21.18 3.51
C LEU A 2 4.78 22.18 4.67
N ARG A 3 5.06 23.48 4.42
CA ARG A 3 4.90 24.53 5.43
C ARG A 3 3.50 24.51 6.06
N ASN A 4 2.47 24.56 5.23
CA ASN A 4 1.08 24.61 5.70
C ASN A 4 0.67 23.32 6.42
N ALA A 5 1.19 22.18 5.97
CA ALA A 5 0.90 20.88 6.59
C ALA A 5 1.59 20.70 7.96
N CYS A 6 2.74 21.35 8.20
CA CYS A 6 3.58 21.09 9.38
C CYS A 6 3.68 22.26 10.38
N GLU A 7 3.47 23.51 9.96
CA GLU A 7 3.70 24.70 10.79
C GLU A 7 2.64 24.86 11.88
N ARG A 8 1.38 24.50 11.58
CA ARG A 8 0.24 24.62 12.50
C ARG A 8 -0.08 23.33 13.28
N LEU A 9 0.72 22.28 13.11
CA LEU A 9 0.58 21.08 13.93
C LEU A 9 0.96 21.39 15.36
N SER A 10 0.08 21.01 16.29
CA SER A 10 0.41 20.97 17.71
C SER A 10 1.59 20.01 17.95
N PRO A 11 2.42 20.24 19.00
CA PRO A 11 3.43 19.26 19.41
C PRO A 11 2.81 17.88 19.63
N GLY A 12 3.47 16.83 19.12
CA GLY A 12 2.96 15.46 19.08
C GLY A 12 1.98 15.18 17.91
N GLY A 13 1.62 16.18 17.12
CA GLY A 13 0.78 16.02 15.93
C GLY A 13 1.53 15.33 14.78
N TYR A 14 0.79 14.59 13.95
CA TYR A 14 1.37 13.81 12.86
C TYR A 14 1.06 14.41 11.49
N PHE A 15 2.08 14.43 10.63
CA PHE A 15 1.93 14.61 9.19
C PHE A 15 2.14 13.28 8.50
N ILE A 16 1.06 12.71 7.96
CA ILE A 16 1.07 11.44 7.24
C ILE A 16 0.69 11.67 5.78
N GLY A 17 1.24 10.85 4.89
CA GLY A 17 0.94 10.95 3.48
C GLY A 17 1.49 9.80 2.67
N THR A 18 1.15 9.83 1.39
CA THR A 18 1.73 8.95 0.38
C THR A 18 2.29 9.79 -0.76
N THR A 19 3.43 9.38 -1.31
CA THR A 19 4.08 10.10 -2.41
C THR A 19 4.88 9.12 -3.25
N PRO A 20 5.02 9.31 -4.56
CA PRO A 20 5.97 8.55 -5.37
C PRO A 20 7.42 9.04 -5.17
N ASN A 21 7.62 10.25 -4.61
CA ASN A 21 8.91 10.91 -4.55
C ASN A 21 9.38 11.15 -3.10
N SER A 22 10.49 10.53 -2.72
CA SER A 22 11.03 10.66 -1.38
C SER A 22 11.77 11.97 -1.07
N PHE A 23 12.02 12.85 -2.06
CA PHE A 23 12.68 14.14 -1.84
C PHE A 23 11.89 15.07 -0.91
N GLU A 24 10.55 15.03 -0.96
CA GLU A 24 9.71 15.87 -0.09
C GLU A 24 9.89 15.54 1.40
N LEU A 25 10.28 14.30 1.73
CA LEU A 25 10.50 13.85 3.11
C LEU A 25 11.70 14.56 3.76
N ILE A 26 12.73 14.90 2.98
CA ILE A 26 13.95 15.55 3.49
C ILE A 26 13.64 16.98 3.97
N MET A 27 12.68 17.64 3.32
CA MET A 27 12.33 19.04 3.58
C MET A 27 11.48 19.24 4.85
N ALA A 28 10.84 18.18 5.36
CA ALA A 28 10.01 18.24 6.58
C ALA A 28 10.84 18.59 7.84
N LYS A 29 12.13 18.23 7.87
CA LYS A 29 13.04 18.56 8.99
C LYS A 29 13.13 20.05 9.29
N LYS A 30 12.88 20.92 8.30
CA LYS A 30 12.88 22.38 8.46
C LYS A 30 11.76 22.91 9.37
N TYR A 31 10.78 22.08 9.72
CA TYR A 31 9.59 22.47 10.49
C TYR A 31 9.45 21.73 11.82
N ASN A 32 10.56 21.38 12.49
CA ASN A 32 10.59 20.58 13.73
C ASN A 32 9.84 19.24 13.59
N MET A 33 9.94 18.60 12.43
CA MET A 33 9.32 17.30 12.19
C MET A 33 10.36 16.19 12.28
N LYS A 34 10.08 15.14 13.06
CA LYS A 34 10.88 13.92 13.13
C LYS A 34 10.24 12.83 12.30
N LEU A 35 11.02 12.17 11.44
CA LEU A 35 10.55 11.02 10.68
C LEU A 35 10.26 9.86 11.65
N VAL A 36 9.03 9.35 11.62
CA VAL A 36 8.59 8.21 12.42
C VAL A 36 8.81 6.92 11.63
N TYR A 37 8.31 6.88 10.39
CA TYR A 37 8.61 5.82 9.45
C TYR A 37 8.45 6.27 8.00
N LYS A 38 9.11 5.54 7.11
CA LYS A 38 8.98 5.58 5.65
C LYS A 38 8.95 4.13 5.18
N LYS A 39 7.90 3.73 4.46
CA LYS A 39 7.71 2.35 3.97
C LYS A 39 7.23 2.40 2.54
N THR A 40 7.71 1.50 1.70
CA THR A 40 7.04 1.19 0.43
C THR A 40 5.63 0.69 0.70
N PHE A 41 4.75 0.75 -0.31
CA PHE A 41 3.40 0.20 -0.19
C PHE A 41 3.41 -1.29 0.14
N LEU A 42 4.36 -2.06 -0.39
CA LEU A 42 4.50 -3.49 -0.08
C LEU A 42 4.82 -3.72 1.40
N GLU A 43 5.84 -3.05 1.94
CA GLU A 43 6.21 -3.17 3.35
C GLU A 43 5.05 -2.74 4.27
N PHE A 44 4.33 -1.68 3.92
CA PHE A 44 3.17 -1.23 4.67
C PHE A 44 2.02 -2.26 4.62
N TYR A 45 1.76 -2.82 3.44
CA TYR A 45 0.76 -3.88 3.27
C TYR A 45 1.09 -5.12 4.11
N GLU A 46 2.32 -5.63 4.00
CA GLU A 46 2.77 -6.84 4.71
C GLU A 46 2.71 -6.69 6.23
N GLU A 47 2.98 -5.49 6.74
CA GLU A 47 2.77 -5.18 8.15
C GLU A 47 1.28 -5.15 8.50
N LYS A 48 0.47 -4.40 7.77
CA LYS A 48 -0.92 -4.12 8.15
C LYS A 48 -1.85 -5.31 7.95
N ILE A 49 -1.56 -6.20 6.99
CA ILE A 49 -2.39 -7.39 6.71
C ILE A 49 -2.33 -8.45 7.82
N LYS A 50 -1.34 -8.39 8.71
CA LYS A 50 -1.22 -9.26 9.90
C LYS A 50 -2.33 -9.00 10.92
N ASN A 51 -2.93 -7.80 10.91
CA ASN A 51 -4.10 -7.49 11.71
C ASN A 51 -5.38 -7.95 11.00
N ASN A 52 -6.20 -8.74 11.71
CA ASN A 52 -7.42 -9.33 11.15
C ASN A 52 -8.50 -8.29 10.77
N GLU A 53 -8.63 -7.19 11.51
CA GLU A 53 -9.58 -6.12 11.20
C GLU A 53 -9.21 -5.42 9.89
N ASN A 54 -7.92 -5.11 9.70
CA ASN A 54 -7.39 -4.57 8.45
C ASN A 54 -7.62 -5.54 7.28
N LYS A 55 -7.39 -6.83 7.51
CA LYS A 55 -7.64 -7.87 6.50
C LYS A 55 -9.12 -7.98 6.13
N MET A 56 -10.03 -7.87 7.11
CA MET A 56 -11.47 -7.84 6.86
C MET A 56 -11.92 -6.56 6.15
N LEU A 57 -11.30 -5.42 6.48
CA LEU A 57 -11.55 -4.16 5.80
C LEU A 57 -11.11 -4.22 4.34
N LEU A 58 -9.91 -4.74 4.07
CA LEU A 58 -9.39 -4.91 2.70
C LEU A 58 -10.34 -5.73 1.83
N LYS A 59 -10.91 -6.81 2.38
CA LYS A 59 -11.93 -7.64 1.71
C LYS A 59 -13.22 -6.85 1.44
N ARG A 60 -13.70 -6.10 2.42
CA ARG A 60 -14.93 -5.28 2.29
C ARG A 60 -14.79 -4.17 1.25
N MET A 61 -13.59 -3.59 1.16
CA MET A 61 -13.27 -2.57 0.16
C MET A 61 -13.04 -3.13 -1.25
N GLN A 62 -13.01 -4.46 -1.41
CA GLN A 62 -12.67 -5.11 -2.69
C GLN A 62 -11.33 -4.62 -3.25
N ALA A 63 -10.37 -4.36 -2.36
CA ALA A 63 -9.08 -3.75 -2.72
C ALA A 63 -8.12 -4.73 -3.43
N LEU A 64 -8.48 -6.01 -3.51
CA LEU A 64 -7.78 -7.03 -4.26
C LEU A 64 -8.79 -7.78 -5.12
N GLU A 65 -8.39 -8.10 -6.33
CA GLU A 65 -9.17 -8.87 -7.28
C GLU A 65 -9.17 -10.36 -6.92
N PRO A 66 -10.34 -11.04 -6.97
CA PRO A 66 -10.41 -12.48 -6.83
C PRO A 66 -9.77 -13.21 -8.02
N TYR A 67 -8.86 -14.15 -7.74
CA TYR A 67 -8.21 -14.98 -8.75
C TYR A 67 -8.25 -16.48 -8.37
N PRO A 68 -8.54 -17.42 -9.30
CA PRO A 68 -8.98 -17.18 -10.67
C PRO A 68 -10.34 -16.47 -10.74
N ALA A 69 -10.68 -15.91 -11.89
CA ALA A 69 -12.01 -15.35 -12.13
C ALA A 69 -13.08 -16.44 -12.00
N ASN A 70 -14.25 -16.06 -11.48
CA ASN A 70 -15.44 -16.91 -11.51
C ASN A 70 -15.96 -17.04 -12.95
N GLU A 71 -16.75 -18.08 -13.23
CA GLU A 71 -17.32 -18.38 -14.56
C GLU A 71 -18.06 -17.20 -15.20
N ASN A 72 -18.68 -16.34 -14.38
CA ASN A 72 -19.45 -15.18 -14.82
C ASN A 72 -18.70 -13.85 -14.72
N SER A 73 -17.39 -13.87 -14.43
CA SER A 73 -16.58 -12.66 -14.24
C SER A 73 -15.35 -12.68 -15.13
N ARG A 74 -14.88 -11.49 -15.53
CA ARG A 74 -13.61 -11.31 -16.23
C ARG A 74 -12.58 -10.73 -15.29
N LEU A 75 -11.32 -11.06 -15.53
CA LEU A 75 -10.22 -10.41 -14.84
C LEU A 75 -10.07 -8.96 -15.30
N ALA A 76 -9.52 -8.10 -14.44
CA ALA A 76 -9.27 -6.69 -14.69
C ALA A 76 -8.24 -6.48 -15.82
N SER A 77 -7.30 -7.42 -15.98
CA SER A 77 -6.31 -7.41 -17.06
C SER A 77 -6.46 -8.64 -17.97
N GLU A 78 -6.50 -8.41 -19.29
CA GLU A 78 -6.43 -9.46 -20.31
C GLU A 78 -5.00 -9.73 -20.79
N LYS A 79 -4.01 -8.99 -20.25
CA LYS A 79 -2.62 -9.07 -20.68
C LYS A 79 -1.99 -10.40 -20.25
N VAL A 80 -1.40 -11.09 -21.23
CA VAL A 80 -0.65 -12.33 -20.99
C VAL A 80 0.49 -12.05 -20.01
N GLY A 81 0.57 -12.85 -18.95
CA GLY A 81 1.61 -12.75 -17.93
C GLY A 81 1.23 -11.93 -16.69
N ASP A 82 0.15 -11.15 -16.72
CA ASP A 82 -0.20 -10.23 -15.62
C ASP A 82 -0.61 -10.94 -14.32
N TYR A 83 -0.92 -12.24 -14.37
CA TYR A 83 -1.27 -13.06 -13.20
C TYR A 83 -0.32 -14.27 -13.01
N GLU A 84 0.84 -14.28 -13.66
CA GLU A 84 1.81 -15.38 -13.51
C GLU A 84 2.20 -15.65 -12.05
N HIS A 85 2.30 -14.60 -11.23
CA HIS A 85 2.60 -14.72 -9.80
C HIS A 85 1.50 -15.48 -9.06
N ALA A 86 0.23 -15.21 -9.36
CA ALA A 86 -0.90 -15.92 -8.77
C ALA A 86 -0.93 -17.39 -9.20
N VAL A 87 -0.67 -17.67 -10.49
CA VAL A 87 -0.55 -19.04 -11.02
C VAL A 87 0.58 -19.82 -10.33
N LYS A 88 1.76 -19.21 -10.20
CA LYS A 88 2.92 -19.81 -9.53
C LYS A 88 2.60 -20.09 -8.06
N TYR A 89 1.95 -19.16 -7.38
CA TYR A 89 1.58 -19.33 -5.97
C TYR A 89 0.57 -20.48 -5.77
N MET A 90 -0.44 -20.61 -6.64
CA MET A 90 -1.42 -21.71 -6.60
C MET A 90 -0.78 -23.10 -6.77
N LYS A 91 0.29 -23.20 -7.57
CA LYS A 91 0.99 -24.47 -7.81
C LYS A 91 1.82 -24.95 -6.62
N ASN A 92 2.11 -24.07 -5.66
CA ASN A 92 3.05 -24.35 -4.57
C ASN A 92 2.41 -25.00 -3.32
N GLY A 93 1.13 -25.40 -3.33
CA GLY A 93 0.53 -26.17 -2.22
C GLY A 93 -1.00 -26.03 -2.06
N GLN A 94 -1.52 -26.43 -0.89
CA GLN A 94 -2.95 -26.27 -0.51
C GLN A 94 -3.30 -24.80 -0.26
N VAL A 95 -3.47 -24.05 -1.33
CA VAL A 95 -3.93 -22.66 -1.29
C VAL A 95 -5.45 -22.63 -1.24
N LYS A 96 -6.01 -21.88 -0.29
CA LYS A 96 -7.46 -21.64 -0.22
C LYS A 96 -7.86 -20.64 -1.31
N LEU A 97 -8.68 -21.08 -2.25
CA LEU A 97 -9.25 -20.26 -3.31
C LEU A 97 -10.57 -19.59 -2.87
N PRO A 98 -10.96 -18.45 -3.50
CA PRO A 98 -10.14 -17.67 -4.44
C PRO A 98 -9.02 -16.89 -3.72
N LEU A 99 -7.93 -16.63 -4.45
CA LEU A 99 -6.88 -15.70 -4.04
C LEU A 99 -7.38 -14.26 -4.17
N GLY A 100 -6.84 -13.35 -3.36
CA GLY A 100 -6.92 -11.91 -3.61
C GLY A 100 -5.57 -11.42 -4.14
N THR A 101 -5.55 -10.79 -5.30
CA THR A 101 -4.31 -10.24 -5.88
C THR A 101 -4.57 -8.95 -6.66
N LEU A 102 -3.52 -8.37 -7.24
CA LEU A 102 -3.63 -7.35 -8.30
C LEU A 102 -2.92 -7.90 -9.53
N SER A 103 -3.26 -7.37 -10.70
CA SER A 103 -2.45 -7.62 -11.90
C SER A 103 -1.02 -7.12 -11.69
N LYS A 104 -0.06 -7.71 -12.42
CA LYS A 104 1.33 -7.25 -12.42
C LYS A 104 1.44 -5.77 -12.78
N SER A 105 0.68 -5.33 -13.79
CA SER A 105 0.67 -3.94 -14.25
C SER A 105 0.20 -2.97 -13.16
N GLU A 106 -0.84 -3.32 -12.39
CA GLU A 106 -1.30 -2.51 -11.25
C GLU A 106 -0.27 -2.49 -10.11
N TRP A 107 0.36 -3.64 -9.82
CA TRP A 107 1.43 -3.73 -8.83
C TRP A 107 2.61 -2.82 -9.18
N GLU A 108 3.04 -2.83 -10.43
CA GLU A 108 4.11 -1.96 -10.93
C GLU A 108 3.75 -0.47 -10.77
N ALA A 109 2.49 -0.09 -11.03
CA ALA A 109 2.04 1.28 -10.83
C ALA A 109 1.98 1.69 -9.35
N THR A 110 1.41 0.84 -8.49
CA THR A 110 1.20 1.17 -7.06
C THR A 110 2.50 1.12 -6.24
N SER A 111 3.44 0.25 -6.62
CA SER A 111 4.72 0.07 -5.91
C SER A 111 5.68 1.24 -6.05
N ILE A 112 5.41 2.18 -6.97
CA ILE A 112 6.12 3.45 -7.07
C ILE A 112 5.89 4.31 -5.80
N TYR A 113 4.76 4.13 -5.12
CA TYR A 113 4.40 4.92 -3.94
C TYR A 113 5.02 4.39 -2.64
N LEU A 114 5.28 5.32 -1.74
CA LEU A 114 5.63 5.07 -0.34
C LEU A 114 4.65 5.76 0.60
N VAL A 115 4.53 5.21 1.81
CA VAL A 115 3.83 5.79 2.95
C VAL A 115 4.86 6.38 3.91
N PHE A 116 4.57 7.54 4.46
CA PHE A 116 5.40 8.17 5.47
C PHE A 116 4.58 8.74 6.62
N ALA A 117 5.23 8.87 7.76
CA ALA A 117 4.71 9.60 8.91
C ALA A 117 5.82 10.42 9.56
N PHE A 118 5.52 11.69 9.84
CA PHE A 118 6.34 12.56 10.65
C PHE A 118 5.57 13.02 11.89
N GLU A 119 6.29 13.22 12.98
CA GLU A 119 5.75 13.75 14.23
C GLU A 119 6.35 15.13 14.53
N LYS A 120 5.48 16.08 14.88
CA LYS A 120 5.87 17.42 15.31
C LYS A 120 6.53 17.35 16.68
N GLN A 121 7.78 17.75 16.74
CA GLN A 121 8.52 17.85 18.01
C GLN A 121 8.09 19.11 18.77
N GLN A 122 8.32 19.09 20.09
CA GLN A 122 8.19 20.29 20.93
C GLN A 122 9.16 21.40 20.49
#